data_AF-A0A7R9ZPK9-F1
#
_entry.id   AF-A0A7R9ZPK9-F1
#
_cell.length_a   1.000
_cell.length_b   1.000
_cell.length_c   1.000
_cell.angle_alpha   90.00
_cell.angle_beta   90.00
_cell.angle_gamma   90.00
#
_symmetry.space_group_name_H-M   'P 1'
#
loop_
_entity.id
_entity.type
_entity.pdbx_description
1 polymer ?
#
loop_
_entity_poly.entity_id
_entity_poly.type
_entity_poly.pdbx_seq_one_letter_code
_entity_poly.pdbx_strand_id
1 'polypeptide(L)'
;ERVILGVPGISLGFTMNHSPAFGTFEMLLTCTFLHRRHIRIIVSIMQSSWDAVEGAGWLASQGAALSGQHRPPVLLQAGLGDPVIPNFASESLARAFNATVVPHNPKKNIVGVPVASKSTLQSPSLISQPGSTVVLTEVLYTHEYAALRDDSRPLPEDSHIRRVNHVHFCLRQNCNAMDQLATFVNSGVIVDPCANGGCVVDHAECYMFWQKDNTRSSNWTCPA
;
A
#
# COMPACT_ATOMS: atom_id res chain seq x y z
N GLU A 1 -0.15 11.76 17.74
CA GLU A 1 0.48 11.69 16.39
C GLU A 1 -0.33 10.75 15.51
N ARG A 2 -0.23 10.82 14.19
CA ARG A 2 -1.00 9.99 13.24
C ARG A 2 -0.05 9.52 12.14
N VAL A 3 -0.18 8.28 11.70
CA VAL A 3 0.71 7.69 10.69
C VAL A 3 -0.09 7.25 9.48
N ILE A 4 0.45 7.51 8.30
CA ILE A 4 -0.16 7.13 7.03
C ILE A 4 0.87 6.38 6.22
N LEU A 5 0.52 5.17 5.78
CA LEU A 5 1.31 4.38 4.85
C LEU A 5 0.53 4.29 3.53
N GLY A 6 0.88 5.18 2.59
CA GLY A 6 0.35 5.19 1.23
C GLY A 6 1.15 4.24 0.35
N VAL A 7 0.50 3.15 -0.07
CA VAL A 7 1.10 1.94 -0.64
C VAL A 7 1.94 1.16 0.38
N PRO A 8 1.31 0.57 1.42
CA PRO A 8 1.99 -0.15 2.48
C PRO A 8 2.57 -1.46 1.96
N GLY A 9 3.73 -1.85 2.47
CA GLY A 9 4.33 -3.15 2.23
C GLY A 9 5.30 -3.53 3.35
N ILE A 10 5.56 -4.83 3.47
CA ILE A 10 6.58 -5.40 4.35
C ILE A 10 7.43 -6.40 3.56
N SER A 11 8.57 -6.78 4.13
CA SER A 11 9.46 -7.79 3.59
C SER A 11 9.98 -7.35 2.23
N LEU A 12 10.60 -6.16 2.20
CA LEU A 12 11.07 -5.49 1.01
C LEU A 12 11.81 -6.43 0.05
N GLY A 13 12.71 -7.29 0.50
CA GLY A 13 13.47 -8.18 -0.40
C GLY A 13 12.68 -9.37 -0.90
N PHE A 14 11.60 -9.78 -0.23
CA PHE A 14 10.64 -10.68 -0.87
C PHE A 14 9.85 -9.90 -1.93
N THR A 15 9.31 -8.73 -1.58
CA THR A 15 8.53 -7.86 -2.47
C THR A 15 9.31 -7.42 -3.72
N MET A 16 10.58 -7.02 -3.58
CA MET A 16 11.44 -6.53 -4.65
C MET A 16 11.66 -7.59 -5.72
N ASN A 17 11.82 -8.86 -5.35
CA ASN A 17 11.99 -9.95 -6.32
C ASN A 17 10.76 -10.14 -7.24
N HIS A 18 9.60 -9.60 -6.85
CA HIS A 18 8.36 -9.66 -7.61
C HIS A 18 7.96 -8.31 -8.22
N SER A 19 8.71 -7.24 -7.91
CA SER A 19 8.42 -5.88 -8.32
C SER A 19 9.11 -5.54 -9.65
N PRO A 20 8.41 -4.92 -10.62
CA PRO A 20 9.06 -4.43 -11.83
C PRO A 20 10.08 -3.32 -11.53
N ALA A 21 9.95 -2.61 -10.40
CA ALA A 21 10.93 -1.61 -9.98
C ALA A 21 12.33 -2.22 -9.73
N PHE A 22 12.39 -3.52 -9.44
CA PHE A 22 13.65 -4.24 -9.28
C PHE A 22 14.26 -4.70 -10.61
N GLY A 23 13.50 -4.69 -11.71
CA GLY A 23 13.99 -5.18 -13.02
C GLY A 23 15.25 -4.45 -13.48
N THR A 24 15.34 -3.14 -13.27
CA THR A 24 16.54 -2.35 -13.58
C THR A 24 17.74 -2.76 -12.72
N PHE A 25 17.52 -3.01 -11.42
CA PHE A 25 18.59 -3.45 -10.51
C PHE A 25 19.04 -4.87 -10.84
N GLU A 26 18.12 -5.79 -11.14
CA GLU A 26 18.45 -7.13 -11.62
C GLU A 26 19.27 -7.08 -12.91
N MET A 27 18.89 -6.23 -13.87
CA MET A 27 19.65 -6.03 -15.10
C MET A 27 21.08 -5.54 -14.81
N LEU A 28 21.24 -4.53 -13.97
CA LEU A 28 22.58 -4.01 -13.61
C LEU A 28 23.43 -5.04 -12.85
N LEU A 29 22.83 -5.79 -11.93
CA LEU A 29 23.53 -6.80 -11.14
C LEU A 29 23.87 -8.05 -11.94
N THR A 30 23.10 -8.39 -12.98
CA THR A 30 23.44 -9.50 -13.90
C THR A 30 24.60 -9.14 -14.83
N CYS A 31 24.78 -7.85 -15.19
CA CYS A 31 25.92 -7.41 -15.99
C CYS A 31 27.29 -7.59 -15.31
N THR A 32 27.36 -7.73 -13.99
CA THR A 32 28.61 -7.88 -13.23
C THR A 32 29.02 -9.34 -12.97
N PHE A 33 28.52 -10.29 -13.76
CA PHE A 33 28.77 -11.74 -13.68
C PHE A 33 28.16 -12.46 -12.45
N LEU A 34 27.16 -11.87 -11.80
CA LEU A 34 26.43 -12.53 -10.73
C LEU A 34 25.32 -13.42 -11.31
N HIS A 35 25.33 -14.71 -10.94
CA HIS A 35 24.19 -15.60 -11.19
C HIS A 35 22.98 -15.13 -10.37
N ARG A 36 21.76 -15.41 -10.84
CA ARG A 36 20.50 -15.02 -10.16
C ARG A 36 20.46 -15.40 -8.67
N ARG A 37 21.10 -16.51 -8.29
CA ARG A 37 21.24 -16.93 -6.88
C ARG A 37 22.08 -15.94 -6.06
N HIS A 38 23.20 -15.45 -6.59
CA HIS A 38 24.06 -14.48 -5.91
C HIS A 38 23.34 -13.14 -5.76
N ILE A 39 22.61 -12.71 -6.79
CA ILE A 39 21.81 -11.48 -6.75
C ILE A 39 20.80 -11.56 -5.61
N ARG A 40 20.07 -12.68 -5.47
CA ARG A 40 19.12 -12.86 -4.36
C ARG A 40 19.80 -12.78 -2.99
N ILE A 41 20.95 -13.43 -2.81
CA ILE A 41 21.71 -13.39 -1.55
C ILE A 41 22.14 -11.95 -1.23
N ILE A 42 22.70 -11.24 -2.21
CA ILE A 42 23.17 -9.86 -2.05
C ILE A 42 21.99 -8.94 -1.71
N VAL A 43 20.87 -9.06 -2.42
CA VAL A 43 19.66 -8.27 -2.14
C VAL A 43 19.14 -8.56 -0.73
N SER A 44 19.11 -9.82 -0.30
CA SER A 44 18.72 -10.17 1.07
C SER A 44 19.65 -9.58 2.13
N ILE A 45 20.96 -9.52 1.87
CA ILE A 45 21.92 -8.88 2.77
C ILE A 45 21.72 -7.36 2.78
N MET A 46 21.59 -6.73 1.61
CA MET A 46 21.34 -5.29 1.49
C MET A 46 20.04 -4.88 2.17
N GLN A 47 19.02 -5.73 2.09
CA GLN A 47 17.74 -5.50 2.75
C GLN A 47 17.90 -5.34 4.26
N SER A 48 18.76 -6.12 4.92
CA SER A 48 18.99 -5.98 6.36
C SER A 48 19.44 -4.56 6.77
N SER A 49 20.07 -3.81 5.84
CA SER A 49 20.45 -2.41 6.06
C SER A 49 19.26 -1.44 5.96
N TRP A 50 18.18 -1.85 5.30
CA TRP A 50 16.92 -1.10 5.18
C TRP A 50 15.83 -1.56 6.13
N ASP A 51 16.02 -2.67 6.87
CA ASP A 51 15.03 -3.20 7.82
C ASP A 51 14.49 -2.08 8.73
N ALA A 52 15.38 -1.24 9.28
CA ALA A 52 15.02 -0.12 10.17
C ALA A 52 14.13 0.96 9.53
N VAL A 53 14.17 1.10 8.20
CA VAL A 53 13.40 2.12 7.45
C VAL A 53 12.24 1.54 6.64
N GLU A 54 12.07 0.21 6.62
CA GLU A 54 10.92 -0.44 6.01
C GLU A 54 9.83 -0.81 7.03
N GLY A 55 8.72 -1.37 6.55
CA GLY A 55 7.58 -1.75 7.38
C GLY A 55 7.95 -2.70 8.53
N ALA A 56 8.96 -3.57 8.33
CA ALA A 56 9.41 -4.54 9.33
C ALA A 56 10.09 -3.88 10.53
N GLY A 57 11.02 -2.93 10.31
CA GLY A 57 11.66 -2.19 11.40
C GLY A 57 10.69 -1.26 12.11
N TRP A 58 9.74 -0.66 11.38
CA TRP A 58 8.68 0.13 12.01
C TRP A 58 7.76 -0.73 12.88
N LEU A 59 7.40 -1.94 12.42
CA LEU A 59 6.67 -2.89 13.25
C LEU A 59 7.47 -3.30 14.49
N ALA A 60 8.77 -3.53 14.37
CA ALA A 60 9.63 -3.88 15.49
C ALA A 60 9.71 -2.73 16.51
N SER A 61 9.84 -1.48 16.07
CA SER A 61 9.82 -0.32 16.96
C SER A 61 8.47 -0.12 17.65
N GLN A 62 7.37 -0.41 16.95
CA GLN A 62 6.02 -0.43 17.54
C GLN A 62 5.78 -1.64 18.45
N GLY A 63 6.46 -2.76 18.20
CA GLY A 63 6.52 -3.93 19.06
C GLY A 63 7.25 -3.64 20.37
N ALA A 64 8.31 -2.82 20.36
CA ALA A 64 8.95 -2.34 21.58
C ALA A 64 8.02 -1.42 22.43
N ALA A 65 6.99 -0.83 21.82
CA ALA A 65 5.90 -0.15 22.52
C ALA A 65 4.92 -1.10 23.25
N LEU A 66 5.16 -2.43 23.25
CA LEU A 66 4.50 -3.41 24.14
C LEU A 66 4.76 -3.14 25.64
N SER A 67 5.59 -2.15 25.97
CA SER A 67 5.77 -1.59 27.32
C SER A 67 4.62 -0.68 27.80
N GLY A 68 3.47 -0.70 27.13
CA GLY A 68 2.30 0.12 27.48
C GLY A 68 2.35 1.54 26.91
N GLN A 69 3.24 1.81 25.96
CA GLN A 69 3.31 3.09 25.27
C GLN A 69 2.13 3.27 24.31
N HIS A 70 1.57 4.48 24.32
CA HIS A 70 0.53 4.88 23.39
C HIS A 70 1.07 4.82 21.95
N ARG A 71 0.47 4.00 21.11
CA ARG A 71 0.75 3.96 19.68
C ARG A 71 -0.09 5.02 18.95
N PRO A 72 0.41 5.67 17.89
CA PRO A 72 -0.42 6.52 17.06
C PRO A 72 -1.37 5.68 16.19
N PRO A 73 -2.60 6.14 15.89
CA PRO A 73 -3.44 5.51 14.89
C PRO A 73 -2.73 5.48 13.53
N VAL A 74 -2.95 4.41 12.78
CA VAL A 74 -2.28 4.17 11.49
C VAL A 74 -3.32 3.91 10.39
N LEU A 75 -3.21 4.67 9.30
CA LEU A 75 -3.99 4.45 8.09
C LEU A 75 -3.11 3.78 7.03
N LEU A 76 -3.52 2.59 6.58
CA LEU A 76 -2.90 1.82 5.52
C LEU A 76 -3.77 1.95 4.26
N GLN A 77 -3.20 2.43 3.15
CA GLN A 77 -3.92 2.56 1.88
C GLN A 77 -3.20 1.78 0.79
N ALA A 78 -3.79 0.70 0.28
CA ALA A 78 -3.20 -0.13 -0.78
C ALA A 78 -4.03 -0.10 -2.08
N GLY A 79 -3.37 -0.34 -3.20
CA GLY A 79 -4.02 -0.51 -4.51
C GLY A 79 -4.06 -1.98 -4.87
N LEU A 80 -5.24 -2.54 -5.13
CA LEU A 80 -5.37 -3.86 -5.74
C LEU A 80 -4.96 -3.75 -7.21
N GLY A 81 -3.98 -4.55 -7.61
CA GLY A 81 -3.40 -4.48 -8.95
C GLY A 81 -2.02 -3.82 -8.99
N ASP A 82 -1.49 -3.35 -7.85
CA ASP A 82 -0.17 -2.73 -7.79
C ASP A 82 0.93 -3.76 -8.13
N PRO A 83 1.69 -3.56 -9.22
CA PRO A 83 2.75 -4.46 -9.60
C PRO A 83 4.03 -4.19 -8.81
N VAL A 84 4.20 -2.97 -8.27
CA VAL A 84 5.38 -2.54 -7.52
C VAL A 84 5.36 -3.08 -6.10
N ILE A 85 4.20 -2.99 -5.44
CA ILE A 85 3.95 -3.51 -4.09
C ILE A 85 2.76 -4.49 -4.16
N PRO A 86 3.01 -5.80 -4.30
CA PRO A 86 1.93 -6.76 -4.44
C PRO A 86 1.04 -6.81 -3.19
N ASN A 87 -0.24 -7.13 -3.40
CA ASN A 87 -1.25 -7.07 -2.34
C ASN A 87 -0.93 -7.93 -1.11
N PHE A 88 -0.28 -9.09 -1.30
CA PHE A 88 0.12 -9.92 -0.16
C PHE A 88 1.05 -9.17 0.81
N ALA A 89 1.89 -8.23 0.33
CA ALA A 89 2.82 -7.46 1.15
C ALA A 89 2.07 -6.45 2.01
N SER A 90 1.12 -5.73 1.42
CA SER A 90 0.21 -4.82 2.13
C SER A 90 -0.64 -5.56 3.18
N GLU A 91 -1.19 -6.72 2.81
CA GLU A 91 -2.01 -7.54 3.71
C GLU A 91 -1.19 -8.18 4.83
N SER A 92 0.07 -8.56 4.56
CA SER A 92 0.99 -9.07 5.58
C SER A 92 1.34 -7.98 6.59
N LEU A 93 1.56 -6.75 6.11
CA LEU A 93 1.76 -5.60 6.99
C LEU A 93 0.52 -5.32 7.84
N ALA A 94 -0.68 -5.38 7.23
CA ALA A 94 -1.94 -5.19 7.95
C ALA A 94 -2.14 -6.25 9.06
N ARG A 95 -1.85 -7.52 8.79
CA ARG A 95 -1.84 -8.59 9.82
C ARG A 95 -0.86 -8.29 10.95
N ALA A 96 0.36 -7.90 10.61
CA ALA A 96 1.39 -7.62 11.60
C ALA A 96 1.05 -6.42 12.50
N PHE A 97 0.31 -5.43 11.97
CA PHE A 97 -0.23 -4.32 12.76
C PHE A 97 -1.50 -4.66 13.56
N ASN A 98 -2.03 -5.88 13.45
CA ASN A 98 -3.36 -6.23 13.95
C ASN A 98 -4.43 -5.25 13.44
N ALA A 99 -4.36 -4.92 12.15
CA ALA A 99 -5.25 -3.97 11.52
C ALA A 99 -6.67 -4.51 11.36
N THR A 100 -7.60 -3.60 11.11
CA THR A 100 -8.94 -3.92 10.64
C THR A 100 -9.12 -3.40 9.22
N VAL A 101 -10.05 -3.97 8.45
CA VAL A 101 -10.37 -3.52 7.09
C VAL A 101 -11.67 -2.72 7.10
N VAL A 102 -11.79 -1.67 6.28
CA VAL A 102 -13.03 -0.90 6.18
C VAL A 102 -14.23 -1.77 5.73
N PRO A 103 -15.46 -1.53 6.22
CA PRO A 103 -16.63 -2.36 5.92
C PRO A 103 -16.90 -2.63 4.44
N HIS A 104 -16.72 -1.63 3.58
CA HIS A 104 -17.00 -1.73 2.15
C HIS A 104 -15.74 -1.99 1.31
N ASN A 105 -14.65 -2.46 1.91
CA ASN A 105 -13.43 -2.79 1.17
C ASN A 105 -13.74 -3.76 0.01
N PRO A 106 -13.18 -3.55 -1.20
CA PRO A 106 -13.43 -4.42 -2.34
C PRO A 106 -13.06 -5.89 -2.07
N LYS A 107 -11.95 -6.12 -1.35
CA LYS A 107 -11.54 -7.44 -0.89
C LYS A 107 -12.01 -7.67 0.55
N LYS A 108 -13.11 -8.41 0.69
CA LYS A 108 -13.76 -8.65 2.00
C LYS A 108 -13.06 -9.70 2.86
N ASN A 109 -12.38 -10.67 2.23
CA ASN A 109 -11.80 -11.83 2.90
C ASN A 109 -10.27 -11.76 2.87
N ILE A 110 -9.69 -10.87 3.66
CA ILE A 110 -8.25 -10.87 3.90
C ILE A 110 -7.98 -11.80 5.08
N VAL A 111 -7.21 -12.86 4.84
CA VAL A 111 -6.91 -13.86 5.86
C VAL A 111 -6.24 -13.18 7.05
N GLY A 112 -6.80 -13.39 8.24
CA GLY A 112 -6.27 -12.88 9.51
C GLY A 112 -6.46 -11.38 9.75
N VAL A 113 -7.26 -10.68 8.93
CA VAL A 113 -7.54 -9.25 9.11
C VAL A 113 -9.06 -9.05 9.23
N PRO A 114 -9.60 -8.73 10.43
CA PRO A 114 -11.03 -8.56 10.64
C PRO A 114 -11.58 -7.31 9.97
N VAL A 115 -12.88 -7.31 9.67
CA VAL A 115 -13.58 -6.12 9.17
C VAL A 115 -13.98 -5.22 10.34
N ALA A 116 -13.68 -3.93 10.24
CA ALA A 116 -14.02 -2.92 11.23
C ALA A 116 -15.55 -2.74 11.35
N SER A 117 -16.03 -2.44 12.54
CA SER A 117 -17.42 -2.01 12.71
C SER A 117 -17.56 -0.51 12.38
N LYS A 118 -18.75 -0.07 11.94
CA LYS A 118 -19.00 1.35 11.62
C LYS A 118 -18.71 2.28 12.82
N SER A 119 -19.01 1.84 14.04
CA SER A 119 -18.74 2.60 15.27
C SER A 119 -17.24 2.71 15.58
N THR A 120 -16.44 1.71 15.19
CA THR A 120 -14.96 1.75 15.33
C THR A 120 -14.35 2.84 14.45
N LEU A 121 -14.86 3.03 13.23
CA LEU A 121 -14.32 4.00 12.28
C LEU A 121 -14.63 5.46 12.65
N GLN A 122 -15.82 5.72 13.20
CA GLN A 122 -16.33 7.07 13.44
C GLN A 122 -15.96 7.67 14.80
N SER A 123 -15.25 6.94 15.66
CA SER A 123 -14.98 7.42 17.02
C SER A 123 -13.81 8.40 17.06
N PRO A 124 -13.97 9.65 17.51
CA PRO A 124 -12.83 10.58 17.68
C PRO A 124 -11.87 10.13 18.80
N SER A 125 -12.33 9.24 19.68
CA SER A 125 -11.56 8.70 20.82
C SER A 125 -10.57 7.58 20.45
N LEU A 126 -10.35 7.32 19.16
CA LEU A 126 -9.29 6.41 18.67
C LEU A 126 -7.88 6.89 19.06
N ILE A 127 -7.74 8.17 19.45
CA ILE A 127 -6.50 8.79 19.92
C ILE A 127 -6.28 8.56 21.43
N SER A 128 -7.29 8.13 22.20
CA SER A 128 -7.20 8.03 23.67
C SER A 128 -7.31 6.62 24.23
N GLN A 129 -7.53 5.60 23.39
CA GLN A 129 -7.57 4.20 23.86
C GLN A 129 -6.19 3.52 23.72
N PRO A 130 -5.73 2.77 24.73
CA PRO A 130 -4.57 1.89 24.59
C PRO A 130 -4.87 0.83 23.51
N GLY A 131 -4.07 0.78 22.45
CA GLY A 131 -4.29 -0.13 21.30
C GLY A 131 -4.74 0.58 20.01
N SER A 132 -4.10 1.71 19.69
CA SER A 132 -4.29 2.53 18.49
C SER A 132 -4.84 1.80 17.27
N THR A 133 -5.96 2.28 16.77
CA THR A 133 -6.64 1.63 15.63
C THR A 133 -5.79 1.75 14.37
N VAL A 134 -5.48 0.58 13.79
CA VAL A 134 -4.88 0.48 12.47
C VAL A 134 -5.95 0.03 11.49
N VAL A 135 -6.12 0.76 10.39
CA VAL A 135 -7.13 0.45 9.37
C VAL A 135 -6.49 0.30 8.01
N LEU A 136 -6.84 -0.77 7.31
CA LEU A 136 -6.53 -1.01 5.91
C LEU A 136 -7.72 -0.60 5.03
N THR A 137 -7.41 0.20 4.02
CA THR A 137 -8.30 0.55 2.92
C THR A 137 -7.63 0.14 1.61
N GLU A 138 -8.34 -0.57 0.77
CA GLU A 138 -7.84 -0.98 -0.55
C GLU A 138 -8.73 -0.41 -1.66
N VAL A 139 -8.10 0.09 -2.72
CA VAL A 139 -8.78 0.54 -3.94
C VAL A 139 -8.57 -0.51 -5.02
N LEU A 140 -9.67 -1.03 -5.57
CA LEU A 140 -9.67 -1.96 -6.69
C LEU A 140 -9.56 -1.22 -8.02
N TYR A 141 -8.51 -1.49 -8.77
CA TYR A 141 -8.38 -1.10 -10.17
C TYR A 141 -8.71 -2.32 -11.03
N THR A 142 -9.95 -2.42 -11.53
CA THR A 142 -10.52 -3.67 -12.04
C THR A 142 -9.72 -4.23 -13.21
N HIS A 143 -9.33 -3.39 -14.17
CA HIS A 143 -8.55 -3.84 -15.32
C HIS A 143 -7.14 -4.30 -14.94
N GLU A 144 -6.43 -3.52 -14.12
CA GLU A 144 -5.08 -3.85 -13.67
C GLU A 144 -5.05 -5.08 -12.79
N TYR A 145 -6.04 -5.23 -11.90
CA TYR A 145 -6.18 -6.39 -11.03
C TYR A 145 -6.51 -7.65 -11.84
N ALA A 146 -7.41 -7.57 -12.81
CA ALA A 146 -7.73 -8.69 -13.70
C ALA A 146 -6.55 -9.08 -14.61
N ALA A 147 -5.67 -8.12 -14.93
CA ALA A 147 -4.45 -8.36 -15.68
C ALA A 147 -3.28 -8.91 -14.85
N LEU A 148 -3.42 -8.99 -13.51
CA LEU A 148 -2.42 -9.64 -12.68
C LEU A 148 -2.25 -11.10 -13.11
N ARG A 149 -1.01 -11.51 -13.32
CA ARG A 149 -0.69 -12.90 -13.62
C ARG A 149 -0.89 -13.75 -12.38
N ASP A 150 -1.30 -14.99 -12.62
CA ASP A 150 -1.19 -16.05 -11.63
C ASP A 150 0.30 -16.28 -11.29
N ASP A 151 0.62 -16.21 -9.99
CA ASP A 151 1.96 -16.42 -9.43
C ASP A 151 2.52 -17.82 -9.74
N SER A 152 1.67 -18.75 -10.20
CA SER A 152 2.09 -20.09 -10.64
C SER A 152 2.87 -20.12 -11.97
N ARG A 153 2.87 -19.01 -12.74
CA ARG A 153 3.46 -18.99 -14.09
C ARG A 153 4.85 -18.36 -14.11
N PRO A 154 5.87 -19.01 -14.74
CA PRO A 154 7.17 -18.41 -14.95
C PRO A 154 7.07 -17.05 -15.65
N LEU A 155 8.00 -16.14 -15.30
CA LEU A 155 8.16 -14.88 -16.02
C LEU A 155 8.66 -15.17 -17.44
N PRO A 156 8.00 -14.65 -18.49
CA PRO A 156 8.53 -14.67 -19.84
C PRO A 156 9.91 -14.01 -19.87
N GLU A 157 10.83 -14.55 -20.66
CA GLU A 157 12.20 -14.04 -20.82
C GLU A 157 12.27 -12.58 -21.28
N ASP A 158 11.19 -12.08 -21.90
CA ASP A 158 10.98 -10.74 -22.43
C ASP A 158 10.18 -9.82 -21.47
N SER A 159 9.82 -10.29 -20.28
CA SER A 159 9.01 -9.53 -19.30
C SER A 159 9.74 -8.41 -18.56
N HIS A 160 11.02 -8.17 -18.88
CA HIS A 160 11.84 -7.13 -18.24
C HIS A 160 11.31 -5.70 -18.49
N ILE A 161 10.45 -5.52 -19.50
CA ILE A 161 9.70 -4.27 -19.72
C ILE A 161 8.21 -4.59 -19.53
N ARG A 162 7.80 -4.88 -18.28
CA ARG A 162 6.37 -4.87 -17.96
C ARG A 162 5.85 -3.47 -18.32
N ARG A 163 4.71 -3.38 -19.03
CA ARG A 163 3.90 -2.15 -18.96
C ARG A 163 3.52 -2.01 -17.49
N VAL A 164 4.27 -1.19 -16.77
CA VAL A 164 4.02 -0.91 -15.37
C VAL A 164 2.69 -0.20 -15.36
N ASN A 165 1.65 -0.90 -14.90
CA ASN A 165 0.41 -0.22 -14.64
C ASN A 165 0.66 0.82 -13.55
N HIS A 166 -0.18 1.84 -13.48
CA HIS A 166 0.11 3.01 -12.67
C HIS A 166 -0.52 2.97 -11.29
N VAL A 167 -1.07 1.83 -10.86
CA VAL A 167 -1.80 1.68 -9.59
C VAL A 167 -1.00 2.24 -8.41
N HIS A 168 0.30 1.95 -8.36
CA HIS A 168 1.22 2.43 -7.32
C HIS A 168 1.13 3.95 -7.10
N PHE A 169 1.09 4.70 -8.21
CA PHE A 169 1.01 6.15 -8.18
C PHE A 169 -0.45 6.64 -8.11
N CYS A 170 -1.36 5.98 -8.84
CA CYS A 170 -2.76 6.37 -8.94
C CYS A 170 -3.50 6.29 -7.61
N LEU A 171 -3.13 5.37 -6.73
CA LEU A 171 -3.70 5.31 -5.39
C LEU A 171 -3.54 6.64 -4.63
N ARG A 172 -2.41 7.32 -4.80
CA ARG A 172 -2.12 8.61 -4.16
C ARG A 172 -2.89 9.77 -4.79
N GLN A 173 -3.56 9.53 -5.91
CA GLN A 173 -4.42 10.49 -6.59
C GLN A 173 -5.89 10.08 -6.57
N ASN A 174 -6.22 8.92 -5.99
CA ASN A 174 -7.60 8.50 -5.89
C ASN A 174 -8.34 9.44 -4.95
N CYS A 175 -9.44 10.01 -5.43
CA CYS A 175 -10.20 11.02 -4.72
C CYS A 175 -10.72 10.55 -3.36
N ASN A 176 -11.32 9.37 -3.31
CA ASN A 176 -11.85 8.83 -2.06
C ASN A 176 -10.73 8.51 -1.07
N ALA A 177 -9.58 8.04 -1.55
CA ALA A 177 -8.39 7.83 -0.71
C ALA A 177 -7.81 9.15 -0.18
N MET A 178 -7.77 10.20 -1.02
CA MET A 178 -7.31 11.54 -0.63
C MET A 178 -8.26 12.22 0.36
N ASP A 179 -9.57 12.06 0.20
CA ASP A 179 -10.57 12.58 1.14
C ASP A 179 -10.48 11.88 2.51
N GLN A 180 -10.27 10.56 2.51
CA GLN A 180 -10.00 9.80 3.73
C GLN A 180 -8.70 10.29 4.39
N LEU A 181 -7.64 10.50 3.61
CA LEU A 181 -6.36 11.02 4.08
C LEU A 181 -6.52 12.40 4.73
N ALA A 182 -7.19 13.33 4.04
CA ALA A 182 -7.45 14.68 4.54
C ALA A 182 -8.28 14.64 5.84
N THR A 183 -9.32 13.81 5.88
CA THR A 183 -10.14 13.63 7.08
C THR A 183 -9.33 13.08 8.24
N PHE A 184 -8.51 12.05 7.98
CA PHE A 184 -7.68 11.41 9.00
C PHE A 184 -6.60 12.35 9.54
N VAL A 185 -5.93 13.12 8.68
CA VAL A 185 -4.94 14.13 9.10
C VAL A 185 -5.58 15.18 9.98
N ASN A 186 -6.71 15.74 9.56
CA ASN A 186 -7.34 16.88 10.22
C ASN A 186 -8.06 16.50 11.53
N SER A 187 -8.74 15.35 11.54
CA SER A 187 -9.61 14.96 12.66
C SER A 187 -9.13 13.73 13.43
N GLY A 188 -8.32 12.86 12.81
CA GLY A 188 -7.99 11.54 13.34
C GLY A 188 -9.10 10.49 13.15
N VAL A 189 -10.20 10.87 12.53
CA VAL A 189 -11.28 9.94 12.16
C VAL A 189 -10.91 9.22 10.87
N ILE A 190 -11.14 7.91 10.84
CA ILE A 190 -10.97 7.11 9.63
C ILE A 190 -12.35 6.90 9.04
N VAL A 191 -12.62 7.50 7.89
CA VAL A 191 -13.87 7.26 7.15
C VAL A 191 -13.76 6.00 6.31
N ASP A 192 -14.90 5.47 5.87
CA ASP A 192 -14.96 4.38 4.89
C ASP A 192 -15.10 5.00 3.47
N PRO A 193 -13.99 5.18 2.73
CA PRO A 193 -14.03 5.75 1.38
C PRO A 193 -14.62 4.77 0.35
N CYS A 194 -14.83 3.52 0.75
CA CYS A 194 -15.36 2.48 -0.13
C CYS A 194 -16.90 2.42 -0.08
N ALA A 195 -17.52 3.18 0.82
CA ALA A 195 -18.96 3.37 0.84
C ALA A 195 -19.45 3.81 -0.56
N ASN A 196 -20.61 3.31 -0.98
CA ASN A 196 -21.21 3.57 -2.30
C ASN A 196 -20.31 3.20 -3.50
N GLY A 197 -19.30 2.35 -3.31
CA GLY A 197 -18.42 1.91 -4.40
C GLY A 197 -17.20 2.79 -4.66
N GLY A 198 -16.88 3.77 -3.78
CA GLY A 198 -15.77 4.70 -3.98
C GLY A 198 -14.37 4.08 -4.07
N CYS A 199 -14.22 2.80 -3.71
CA CYS A 199 -12.96 2.05 -3.84
C CYS A 199 -12.92 1.11 -5.04
N VAL A 200 -13.84 1.22 -6.00
CA VAL A 200 -13.77 0.46 -7.26
C VAL A 200 -13.60 1.45 -8.40
N VAL A 201 -12.48 1.32 -9.10
CA VAL A 201 -12.08 2.16 -10.24
C VAL A 201 -11.83 1.24 -11.43
N ASP A 202 -12.24 1.65 -12.63
CA ASP A 202 -12.12 0.81 -13.82
C ASP A 202 -10.66 0.61 -14.25
N HIS A 203 -9.90 1.71 -14.27
CA HIS A 203 -8.52 1.74 -14.73
C HIS A 203 -7.63 2.68 -13.92
N ALA A 204 -6.33 2.39 -13.90
CA ALA A 204 -5.30 3.21 -13.26
C ALA A 204 -4.86 4.40 -14.15
N GLU A 205 -5.78 5.31 -14.48
CA GLU A 205 -5.52 6.48 -15.34
C GLU A 205 -5.27 7.78 -14.53
N CYS A 206 -4.25 7.79 -13.68
CA CYS A 206 -3.87 9.01 -12.93
C CYS A 206 -3.02 10.01 -13.74
N TYR A 207 -2.78 9.75 -15.02
CA TYR A 207 -1.97 10.62 -15.89
C TYR A 207 -2.77 11.72 -16.58
N MET A 208 -4.11 11.65 -16.58
CA MET A 208 -4.92 12.64 -17.32
C MET A 208 -5.28 13.90 -16.52
N PHE A 209 -5.09 13.92 -15.20
CA PHE A 209 -5.24 15.16 -14.40
C PHE A 209 -4.04 16.12 -14.50
N TRP A 210 -2.97 15.72 -15.20
CA TRP A 210 -1.81 16.58 -15.50
C TRP A 210 -1.86 17.16 -16.92
N GLN A 211 -3.01 17.13 -17.60
CA GLN A 211 -3.17 17.98 -18.78
C GLN A 211 -3.11 19.45 -18.35
N LYS A 212 -2.16 20.12 -18.97
CA LYS A 212 -1.67 21.46 -18.71
C LYS A 212 -2.76 22.51 -18.98
N ASP A 213 -3.69 22.66 -18.05
CA ASP A 213 -4.35 23.95 -17.90
C ASP A 213 -3.30 24.93 -17.39
N ASN A 214 -2.78 25.75 -18.32
CA ASN A 214 -1.83 26.84 -18.05
C ASN A 214 -2.40 27.92 -17.11
N THR A 215 -3.59 27.72 -16.55
CA THR A 215 -4.20 28.60 -15.56
C THR A 215 -3.86 28.08 -14.16
N ARG A 216 -2.91 28.76 -13.52
CA ARG A 216 -2.53 28.60 -12.11
C ARG A 216 -3.74 28.67 -11.17
N SER A 217 -4.38 27.53 -10.90
CA SER A 217 -5.09 27.33 -9.64
C SER A 217 -4.75 25.95 -9.09
N SER A 218 -3.98 25.94 -8.02
CA SER A 218 -3.55 24.77 -7.24
C SER A 218 -4.69 24.07 -6.48
N ASN A 219 -5.93 24.22 -6.94
CA ASN A 219 -7.08 23.59 -6.32
C ASN A 219 -7.33 22.24 -6.99
N TRP A 220 -6.63 21.23 -6.47
CA TRP A 220 -6.96 19.83 -6.69
C TRP A 220 -8.35 19.59 -6.12
N THR A 221 -9.38 19.64 -6.96
CA THR A 221 -10.73 19.27 -6.57
C THR A 221 -11.06 17.98 -7.27
N CYS A 222 -11.40 16.98 -6.47
CA CYS A 222 -11.99 15.78 -6.99
C CYS A 222 -13.31 16.14 -7.68
N PRO A 223 -13.54 15.66 -8.91
CA PRO A 223 -14.84 15.85 -9.54
C PRO A 223 -15.91 15.25 -8.62
N ALA A 224 -16.93 16.06 -8.34
CA ALA A 224 -18.05 15.71 -7.47
C ALA A 224 -18.89 14.55 -8.02
#